data_AF-A0A2I0JVK1-F1
#
_entry.id   AF-A0A2I0JVK1-F1
#
_cell.length_a   1.000
_cell.length_b   1.000
_cell.length_c   1.000
_cell.angle_alpha   90.00
_cell.angle_beta   90.00
_cell.angle_gamma   90.00
#
_symmetry.space_group_name_H-M   'P 1'
#
loop_
_entity.id
_entity.type
_entity.pdbx_description
1 polymer ?
#
loop_
_entity_poly.entity_id
_entity_poly.type
_entity_poly.pdbx_seq_one_letter_code
_entity_poly.pdbx_strand_id
1 'polypeptide(L)'
;MGTDPRFGIACLGKVNMVYESDQDLMIQFYKFIAREEMACDEAEIGPDEFAERMHYHQKLQEQQLEMLEQMRKFHLDDQSVILEKLRHQLESANFENEASVLSSEEIQEIVRRKPSLIQ
;
A
#
# COMPACT_ATOMS: atom_id res chain seq x y z
N MET A 1 -12.16 -32.92 2.68
CA MET A 1 -12.77 -32.10 3.75
C MET A 1 -12.11 -30.74 3.66
N GLY A 2 -12.71 -29.80 2.92
CA GLY A 2 -12.14 -28.48 2.66
C GLY A 2 -12.88 -27.44 3.48
N THR A 3 -12.35 -27.09 4.65
CA THR A 3 -12.74 -25.86 5.33
C THR A 3 -12.14 -24.70 4.56
N ASP A 4 -12.97 -23.74 4.16
CA ASP A 4 -12.52 -22.48 3.57
C ASP A 4 -11.60 -21.78 4.58
N PRO A 5 -10.30 -21.56 4.25
CA PRO A 5 -9.37 -20.89 5.16
C PRO A 5 -9.87 -19.50 5.60
N ARG A 6 -10.62 -18.81 4.73
CA ARG A 6 -11.21 -17.50 5.01
C ARG A 6 -12.29 -17.54 6.09
N PHE A 7 -12.92 -18.70 6.29
CA PHE A 7 -13.90 -18.89 7.36
C PHE A 7 -13.25 -18.78 8.74
N GLY A 8 -12.02 -19.31 8.90
CA GLY A 8 -11.25 -19.21 10.15
C GLY A 8 -10.94 -17.76 10.50
N ILE A 9 -10.42 -17.00 9.54
CA ILE A 9 -10.11 -15.57 9.71
C ILE A 9 -11.38 -14.76 10.03
N ALA A 10 -12.48 -15.01 9.32
CA ALA A 10 -13.76 -14.34 9.59
C ALA A 10 -14.27 -14.59 11.03
N CYS A 11 -14.05 -15.79 11.57
CA CYS A 11 -14.43 -16.11 12.95
C CYS A 11 -13.61 -15.33 13.99
N LEU A 12 -12.38 -14.93 13.66
CA LEU A 12 -11.50 -14.17 14.55
C LEU A 12 -11.96 -12.72 14.75
N GLY A 13 -12.89 -12.20 13.94
CA GLY A 13 -13.51 -10.89 14.16
C GLY A 13 -14.19 -10.73 15.52
N LYS A 14 -14.57 -11.85 16.17
CA LYS A 14 -15.11 -11.84 17.55
C LYS A 14 -14.06 -11.47 18.60
N VAL A 15 -12.79 -11.75 18.35
CA VAL A 15 -11.68 -11.38 19.24
C VAL A 15 -11.51 -9.86 19.24
N ASN A 16 -11.60 -9.23 18.07
CA ASN A 16 -11.60 -7.77 17.95
C ASN A 16 -12.71 -7.13 18.82
N MET A 17 -13.94 -7.63 18.72
CA MET A 17 -15.07 -7.07 19.49
C MET A 17 -14.95 -7.17 21.01
N VAL A 18 -14.16 -8.13 21.53
CA VAL A 18 -14.03 -8.37 22.97
C VAL A 18 -12.80 -7.66 23.55
N TYR A 19 -11.73 -7.53 22.76
CA TYR A 19 -10.43 -7.07 23.23
C TYR A 19 -9.95 -5.76 22.61
N GLU A 20 -10.80 -5.07 21.84
CA GLU A 20 -10.48 -3.79 21.17
C GLU A 20 -9.77 -2.77 22.08
N SER A 21 -10.13 -2.73 23.37
CA SER A 21 -9.56 -1.80 24.34
C SER A 21 -8.10 -2.08 24.73
N ASP A 22 -7.59 -3.28 24.47
CA ASP A 22 -6.21 -3.67 24.76
C ASP A 22 -5.36 -3.53 23.48
N GLN A 23 -4.68 -2.39 23.36
CA GLN A 23 -3.91 -2.05 22.16
C GLN A 23 -2.76 -3.02 21.88
N ASP A 24 -2.05 -3.47 22.93
CA ASP A 24 -0.90 -4.36 22.76
C ASP A 24 -1.36 -5.74 22.26
N LEU A 25 -2.45 -6.25 22.84
CA LEU A 25 -3.09 -7.47 22.36
C LEU A 25 -3.58 -7.32 20.93
N MET A 26 -4.25 -6.21 20.61
CA MET A 26 -4.77 -5.97 19.26
C MET A 26 -3.65 -5.85 18.21
N ILE A 27 -2.52 -5.22 18.54
CA ILE A 27 -1.35 -5.17 17.64
C ILE A 27 -0.83 -6.58 17.33
N GLN A 28 -0.69 -7.43 18.36
CA GLN A 28 -0.22 -8.81 18.15
C GLN A 28 -1.25 -9.64 17.39
N PHE A 29 -2.53 -9.43 17.66
CA PHE A 29 -3.64 -10.08 16.98
C PHE A 29 -3.68 -9.73 15.49
N TYR A 30 -3.57 -8.46 15.10
CA TYR A 30 -3.52 -8.09 13.68
C TYR A 30 -2.28 -8.62 12.97
N LYS A 31 -1.12 -8.65 13.65
CA LYS A 31 0.09 -9.31 13.12
C LYS A 31 -0.10 -10.81 12.91
N PHE A 32 -0.96 -11.46 13.70
CA PHE A 32 -1.32 -12.85 13.52
C PHE A 32 -2.26 -13.01 12.32
N ILE A 33 -3.32 -12.21 12.23
CA ILE A 33 -4.26 -12.22 11.10
C ILE A 33 -3.53 -12.03 9.77
N ALA A 34 -2.65 -11.04 9.67
CA ALA A 34 -1.90 -10.78 8.45
C ALA A 34 -1.05 -11.99 8.02
N ARG A 35 -0.46 -12.73 8.97
CA ARG A 35 0.31 -13.94 8.68
C ARG A 35 -0.59 -15.10 8.23
N GLU A 36 -1.75 -15.25 8.86
CA GLU A 36 -2.72 -16.27 8.49
C GLU A 36 -3.29 -16.00 7.08
N GLU A 37 -3.60 -14.74 6.76
CA GLU A 37 -4.03 -14.31 5.42
C GLU A 37 -2.97 -14.65 4.36
N MET A 38 -1.70 -14.34 4.62
CA MET A 38 -0.61 -14.70 3.71
C MET A 38 -0.49 -16.22 3.50
N ALA A 39 -0.65 -17.01 4.57
CA ALA A 39 -0.62 -18.48 4.48
C ALA A 39 -1.83 -19.03 3.70
N CYS A 40 -3.00 -18.41 3.85
CA CYS A 40 -4.19 -18.75 3.07
C CYS A 40 -3.98 -18.44 1.58
N ASP A 41 -3.43 -17.27 1.27
CA ASP A 41 -3.11 -16.86 -0.10
C ASP A 41 -2.12 -17.84 -0.74
N GLU A 42 -1.02 -18.18 -0.06
CA GLU A 42 -0.04 -19.16 -0.53
C GLU A 42 -0.67 -20.54 -0.77
N ALA A 43 -1.58 -20.97 0.10
CA ALA A 43 -2.28 -22.24 -0.07
C ALA A 43 -3.25 -22.24 -1.27
N GLU A 44 -3.80 -21.08 -1.65
CA GLU A 44 -4.75 -20.93 -2.76
C GLU A 44 -4.06 -20.89 -4.13
N ILE A 45 -2.98 -20.10 -4.25
CA ILE A 45 -2.27 -19.90 -5.53
C ILE A 45 -1.00 -20.75 -5.68
N GLY A 46 -0.56 -21.40 -4.59
CA GLY A 46 0.65 -22.20 -4.54
C GLY A 46 1.92 -21.37 -4.29
N PRO A 47 3.02 -22.04 -3.88
CA PRO A 47 4.20 -21.36 -3.37
C PRO A 47 4.96 -20.54 -4.42
N ASP A 48 5.01 -21.00 -5.68
CA ASP A 48 5.74 -20.32 -6.74
C ASP A 48 5.04 -19.01 -7.16
N GLU A 49 3.74 -19.06 -7.43
CA GLU A 49 2.93 -17.88 -7.79
C GLU A 49 2.87 -16.89 -6.62
N PHE A 50 2.78 -17.40 -5.38
CA PHE A 50 2.86 -16.56 -4.19
C PHE A 50 4.20 -15.85 -4.05
N ALA A 51 5.32 -16.55 -4.27
CA ALA A 51 6.64 -15.94 -4.23
C ALA A 51 6.81 -14.84 -5.27
N GLU A 52 6.32 -15.06 -6.50
CA GLU A 52 6.32 -14.04 -7.56
C GLU A 52 5.46 -12.83 -7.17
N ARG A 53 4.25 -13.05 -6.65
CA ARG A 53 3.35 -11.97 -6.18
C ARG A 53 3.97 -11.16 -5.04
N MET A 54 4.61 -11.84 -4.08
CA MET A 54 5.30 -11.18 -2.96
C MET A 54 6.49 -10.35 -3.44
N HIS A 55 7.28 -10.88 -4.37
CA HIS A 55 8.39 -10.14 -4.97
C HIS A 55 7.90 -8.91 -5.75
N TYR A 56 6.80 -9.04 -6.50
CA TYR A 56 6.17 -7.93 -7.19
C TYR A 56 5.73 -6.82 -6.21
N HIS A 57 5.02 -7.19 -5.14
CA HIS A 57 4.59 -6.23 -4.12
C HIS A 57 5.76 -5.56 -3.42
N GLN A 58 6.81 -6.31 -3.08
CA GLN A 58 8.02 -5.75 -2.46
C GLN A 58 8.68 -4.71 -3.38
N LYS A 59 8.85 -5.05 -4.66
CA LYS A 59 9.47 -4.14 -5.64
C LYS A 59 8.64 -2.85 -5.80
N LEU A 60 7.32 -2.97 -5.82
CA LEU A 60 6.43 -1.81 -5.90
C LEU A 60 6.57 -0.91 -4.65
N GLN A 61 6.65 -1.50 -3.46
CA GLN A 61 6.87 -0.75 -2.21
C GLN A 61 8.22 -0.03 -2.21
N GLU A 62 9.28 -0.67 -2.70
CA GLU A 62 10.60 -0.06 -2.85
C GLU A 62 10.54 1.16 -3.79
N GLN A 63 9.81 1.06 -4.91
CA GLN A 63 9.61 2.18 -5.83
C GLN A 63 8.80 3.33 -5.22
N GLN A 64 7.73 3.03 -4.47
CA GLN A 64 6.96 4.03 -3.73
C GLN A 64 7.84 4.76 -2.69
N LEU A 65 8.69 4.03 -1.97
CA LEU A 65 9.61 4.60 -1.00
C LEU A 65 10.63 5.52 -1.68
N GLU A 66 11.24 5.08 -2.78
CA GLU A 66 12.17 5.89 -3.55
C GLU A 66 11.50 7.19 -4.04
N MET A 67 10.28 7.11 -4.57
CA MET A 67 9.50 8.27 -4.98
C MET A 67 9.30 9.26 -3.82
N LEU A 68 8.92 8.77 -2.64
CA LEU A 68 8.74 9.60 -1.44
C LEU A 68 10.06 10.25 -0.99
N GLU A 69 11.18 9.52 -1.06
CA GLU A 69 12.50 10.06 -0.74
C GLU A 69 12.95 11.14 -1.73
N GLN A 70 12.63 10.98 -3.02
CA GLN A 70 12.87 11.99 -4.05
C GLN A 70 11.99 13.22 -3.82
N MET A 71 10.69 13.03 -3.58
CA MET A 71 9.73 14.10 -3.31
C MET A 71 10.15 14.95 -2.10
N ARG A 72 10.68 14.33 -1.04
CA ARG A 72 11.16 15.03 0.17
C ARG A 72 12.25 16.07 -0.12
N LYS A 73 12.95 15.99 -1.27
CA LYS A 73 14.01 16.94 -1.66
C LYS A 73 13.47 18.28 -2.16
N PHE A 74 12.17 18.39 -2.46
CA PHE A 74 11.55 19.60 -2.99
C PHE A 74 10.92 20.46 -1.87
N HIS A 75 10.55 21.71 -2.19
CA HIS A 75 9.87 22.59 -1.26
C HIS A 75 8.47 22.05 -0.90
N LEU A 76 7.92 22.42 0.26
CA LEU A 76 6.61 21.94 0.71
C LEU A 76 5.51 22.19 -0.31
N ASP A 77 5.49 23.37 -0.94
CA ASP A 77 4.51 23.69 -1.98
C ASP A 77 4.64 22.79 -3.21
N ASP A 78 5.84 22.29 -3.52
CA ASP A 78 6.07 21.38 -4.64
C ASP A 78 5.63 19.96 -4.27
N GLN A 79 5.93 19.53 -3.04
CA GLN A 79 5.47 18.25 -2.50
C GLN A 79 3.95 18.15 -2.53
N SER A 80 3.22 19.21 -2.16
CA SER A 80 1.75 19.23 -2.23
C SER A 80 1.23 19.06 -3.65
N VAL A 81 1.88 19.68 -4.65
CA VAL A 81 1.46 19.56 -6.06
C VAL A 81 1.77 18.15 -6.59
N ILE A 82 2.89 17.54 -6.20
CA ILE A 82 3.24 16.16 -6.54
C ILE A 82 2.19 15.20 -5.96
N LEU A 83 1.84 15.34 -4.69
CA LEU A 83 0.84 14.50 -4.02
C LEU A 83 -0.56 14.67 -4.61
N GLU A 84 -0.97 15.90 -4.92
CA GLU A 84 -2.24 16.15 -5.62
C GLU A 84 -2.26 15.45 -6.96
N LYS A 85 -1.15 15.48 -7.72
CA LYS A 85 -1.10 14.82 -9.02
C LYS A 85 -1.14 13.30 -8.89
N LEU A 86 -0.43 12.75 -7.91
CA LEU A 86 -0.49 11.32 -7.58
C LEU A 86 -1.90 10.87 -7.20
N ARG A 87 -2.63 11.68 -6.40
CA ARG A 87 -4.02 11.38 -6.06
C ARG A 87 -4.91 11.32 -7.29
N HIS A 88 -4.82 12.30 -8.19
CA HIS A 88 -5.59 12.28 -9.43
C HIS A 88 -5.24 11.08 -10.32
N GLN A 89 -3.97 10.67 -10.35
CA GLN A 89 -3.54 9.48 -11.08
C GLN A 89 -4.18 8.21 -10.51
N LEU A 90 -4.15 8.03 -9.19
CA LEU A 90 -4.82 6.94 -8.49
C LEU A 90 -6.33 6.93 -8.75
N GLU A 91 -6.99 8.08 -8.62
CA GLU A 91 -8.44 8.21 -8.90
C GLU A 91 -8.76 7.82 -10.36
N SER A 92 -7.94 8.25 -11.32
CA SER A 92 -8.14 7.92 -12.74
C SER A 92 -7.90 6.44 -13.06
N ALA A 93 -7.07 5.77 -12.27
CA ALA A 93 -6.74 4.35 -12.39
C ALA A 93 -7.57 3.48 -11.43
N ASN A 94 -8.66 3.99 -10.86
CA ASN A 94 -9.52 3.26 -9.91
C ASN A 94 -8.75 2.63 -8.73
N PHE A 95 -7.72 3.34 -8.24
CA PHE A 95 -6.85 2.92 -7.14
C PHE A 95 -6.07 1.63 -7.40
N GLU A 96 -5.76 1.33 -8.67
CA GLU A 96 -4.79 0.29 -9.03
C GLU A 96 -3.41 0.59 -8.43
N ASN A 97 -2.76 -0.44 -7.89
CA ASN A 97 -1.50 -0.33 -7.18
C ASN A 97 -0.37 0.16 -8.10
N GLU A 98 -0.40 -0.20 -9.37
CA GLU A 98 0.55 0.21 -10.40
C GLU A 98 0.58 1.73 -10.58
N ALA A 99 -0.56 2.39 -10.37
CA ALA A 99 -0.71 3.83 -10.53
C ALA A 99 -0.19 4.65 -9.33
N SER A 100 0.30 3.99 -8.28
CA SER A 100 0.78 4.64 -7.05
C SER A 100 2.24 5.13 -7.11
N VAL A 101 2.91 4.98 -8.25
CA VAL A 101 4.31 5.35 -8.44
C VAL A 101 4.42 6.46 -9.50
N LEU A 102 5.29 7.43 -9.21
CA LEU A 102 5.76 8.43 -10.17
C LEU A 102 7.26 8.26 -10.35
N SER A 103 7.72 8.29 -11.59
CA SER A 103 9.15 8.35 -11.91
C SER A 103 9.78 9.68 -11.51
N SER A 104 11.11 9.70 -11.36
CA SER A 104 11.86 10.93 -11.07
C SER A 104 11.61 12.00 -12.14
N GLU A 105 11.50 11.59 -13.40
CA GLU A 105 11.22 12.47 -14.54
C GLU A 105 9.84 13.12 -14.41
N GLU A 106 8.82 12.36 -14.03
CA GLU A 106 7.46 12.86 -13.81
C GLU A 106 7.41 13.84 -12.64
N ILE A 107 8.08 13.53 -11.52
CA ILE A 107 8.18 14.43 -10.37
C ILE A 107 8.81 15.77 -10.80
N GLN A 108 9.91 15.72 -11.55
CA GLN A 108 10.59 16.94 -12.03
C GLN A 108 9.71 17.74 -13.00
N GLU A 109 8.98 17.08 -13.89
CA GLU A 109 8.05 17.74 -14.80
C GLU A 109 6.89 18.41 -14.05
N ILE A 110 6.35 17.77 -13.00
CA ILE A 110 5.29 18.35 -12.17
C ILE A 110 5.77 19.65 -11.52
N VAL A 111 6.99 19.66 -10.97
CA VAL A 111 7.56 20.84 -10.33
C VAL A 111 7.87 21.94 -11.34
N ARG A 112 8.41 21.60 -12.51
CA ARG A 112 8.72 22.57 -13.58
C ARG A 112 7.49 23.24 -14.19
N ARG A 113 6.38 22.50 -14.29
CA ARG A 113 5.14 23.01 -14.89
C ARG A 113 4.31 23.88 -13.97
N LYS A 114 4.77 24.19 -12.75
CA LYS A 114 4.12 25.20 -11.92
C LYS A 114 4.00 26.51 -12.71
N PRO A 115 2.78 26.99 -13.02
CA PRO A 115 2.63 28.38 -13.38
C PRO A 115 3.05 29.16 -12.14
N SER A 116 4.02 30.06 -12.29
CA SER A 116 4.24 31.12 -11.33
C SER A 116 2.90 31.83 -11.13
N LEU A 117 2.21 31.52 -10.03
CA LEU A 117 1.07 32.30 -9.55
C LEU A 117 1.65 33.67 -9.17
N ILE A 118 1.69 34.55 -10.15
CA ILE A 118 1.80 35.99 -9.95
C ILE A 118 0.50 36.40 -9.27
N GLN A 119 0.57 36.76 -8.00
CA GLN A 119 -0.33 37.70 -7.35
C GLN A 119 0.43 38.48 -6.29
#